data_AF-A0A660UDI0-F1
#
_entry.id   AF-A0A660UDI0-F1
#
_cell.length_a   1.000
_cell.length_b   1.000
_cell.length_c   1.000
_cell.angle_alpha   90.00
_cell.angle_beta   90.00
_cell.angle_gamma   90.00
#
_symmetry.space_group_name_H-M   'P 1'
#
loop_
_entity.id
_entity.type
_entity.pdbx_description
1 polymer ?
#
loop_
_entity_poly.entity_id
_entity_poly.type
_entity_poly.pdbx_seq_one_letter_code
_entity_poly.pdbx_strand_id
1 'polypeptide(L)' 'MKIKTKPYGEIEVSERQRIIFPEGIIGFENIHQYFLIDSREGPFYWLQAE' A
#
# COMPACT_ATOMS: atom_id res chain seq x y z
N MET A 1 -7.98 8.85 -3.89
CA MET A 1 -8.80 8.18 -2.85
C MET A 1 -8.12 8.32 -1.50
N LYS A 2 -8.81 8.07 -0.39
CA LYS A 2 -8.19 8.13 0.95
C LYS A 2 -8.06 6.73 1.53
N ILE A 3 -6.89 6.42 2.07
CA ILE A 3 -6.62 5.14 2.76
C ILE A 3 -6.01 5.40 4.13
N LYS A 4 -6.27 4.50 5.07
CA LYS A 4 -5.68 4.57 6.40
C LYS A 4 -4.40 3.75 6.43
N THR A 5 -3.29 4.44 6.64
CA THR A 5 -1.95 3.86 6.62
C THR A 5 -1.40 3.78 8.03
N LYS A 6 -0.56 2.76 8.28
CA LYS A 6 0.10 2.62 9.57
C LYS A 6 1.09 3.77 9.88
N PRO A 7 1.96 4.22 8.94
CA PRO A 7 2.96 5.24 9.24
C PRO A 7 2.42 6.68 9.22
N TYR A 8 1.38 6.98 8.43
CA TYR A 8 0.98 8.36 8.14
C TYR A 8 -0.49 8.66 8.45
N GLY A 9 -1.23 7.70 9.03
CA GLY A 9 -2.65 7.86 9.25
C GLY A 9 -3.42 7.88 7.92
N GLU A 10 -4.48 8.68 7.84
CA GLU A 10 -5.25 8.83 6.60
C GLU A 10 -4.51 9.73 5.61
N ILE A 11 -4.16 9.19 4.45
CA ILE A 11 -3.51 9.93 3.37
C ILE A 11 -4.31 9.81 2.07
N GLU A 12 -4.12 10.79 1.19
CA GLU A 12 -4.63 10.72 -0.16
C GLU A 12 -3.64 9.99 -1.08
N VAL A 13 -4.14 8.96 -1.77
CA VAL A 13 -3.38 8.17 -2.75
C VAL A 13 -4.06 8.17 -4.11
N SER A 14 -3.27 8.05 -5.17
CA SER A 14 -3.76 7.87 -6.53
C SER A 14 -4.09 6.39 -6.77
N GLU A 15 -5.17 6.12 -7.52
CA GLU A 15 -5.50 4.78 -8.03
C GLU A 15 -4.34 4.16 -8.83
N ARG A 16 -3.50 5.00 -9.44
CA ARG A 16 -2.32 4.56 -10.20
C ARG A 16 -1.24 3.93 -9.31
N GLN A 17 -1.29 4.16 -8.00
CA GLN A 17 -0.37 3.57 -7.02
C GLN A 17 -0.88 2.22 -6.50
N ARG A 18 -2.09 1.79 -6.88
CA ARG A 18 -2.64 0.50 -6.50
C ARG A 18 -1.92 -0.60 -7.27
N ILE A 19 -1.45 -1.59 -6.54
CA ILE A 19 -0.88 -2.83 -7.05
C ILE A 19 -1.81 -3.96 -6.65
N ILE A 20 -2.20 -4.77 -7.64
CA ILE A 20 -3.03 -5.95 -7.43
C ILE A 20 -2.12 -7.18 -7.49
N PHE A 21 -2.10 -7.95 -6.42
CA PHE A 21 -1.49 -9.28 -6.35
C PHE A 21 -2.61 -10.32 -6.46
N PRO A 22 -2.83 -10.94 -7.64
CA PRO A 22 -3.97 -11.84 -7.85
C PRO A 22 -4.00 -13.01 -6.86
N GLU A 23 -2.82 -13.54 -6.52
CA GLU A 23 -2.65 -14.63 -5.56
C GLU A 23 -2.35 -14.13 -4.13
N GLY A 24 -2.35 -12.81 -3.92
CA GLY A 24 -1.86 -12.19 -2.70
C GLY A 24 -0.35 -12.33 -2.52
N ILE A 25 0.10 -12.24 -1.27
CA ILE A 25 1.50 -12.44 -0.87
C ILE A 25 1.55 -13.66 0.05
N ILE A 26 2.64 -14.43 0.02
CA ILE A 26 2.81 -15.60 0.91
C ILE A 26 2.62 -15.19 2.38
N GLY A 27 1.69 -15.85 3.08
CA GLY A 27 1.25 -15.52 4.43
C GLY A 27 0.14 -14.46 4.53
N PHE A 28 -0.27 -13.88 3.40
CA PHE A 28 -1.32 -12.88 3.23
C PHE A 28 -2.13 -13.14 1.95
N GLU A 29 -2.39 -14.41 1.63
CA GLU A 29 -3.01 -14.84 0.36
C GLU A 29 -4.43 -14.27 0.17
N ASN A 30 -5.10 -13.87 1.25
CA ASN A 30 -6.43 -13.26 1.22
C ASN A 30 -6.41 -11.73 0.99
N ILE A 31 -5.22 -11.11 0.91
CA ILE A 31 -5.07 -9.67 0.69
C ILE A 31 -4.48 -9.46 -0.71
N HIS A 32 -5.27 -8.84 -1.58
CA HIS A 32 -4.92 -8.70 -3.00
C HIS A 32 -4.56 -7.27 -3.40
N GLN A 33 -4.94 -6.28 -2.60
CA GLN A 33 -4.80 -4.87 -2.95
C GLN A 33 -3.82 -4.18 -2.02
N TYR A 34 -2.81 -3.57 -2.62
CA TYR A 34 -1.80 -2.81 -1.90
C TYR A 34 -1.56 -1.47 -2.58
N PHE A 35 -1.08 -0.51 -1.81
CA PHE A 35 -0.62 0.79 -2.31
C PHE A 35 0.86 0.94 -2.04
N LEU A 36 1.59 1.35 -3.07
CA LEU A 36 3.00 1.72 -2.93
C LEU A 36 3.09 3.21 -2.55
N ILE A 37 3.59 3.48 -1.35
CA ILE A 37 3.66 4.82 -0.76
C ILE A 37 5.13 5.21 -0.56
N ASP A 38 5.53 6.38 -1.05
CA ASP A 38 6.86 6.93 -0.79
C ASP A 38 7.10 7.10 0.72
N SER A 39 8.24 6.61 1.19
CA SER A 39 8.72 6.99 2.52
C SER A 39 9.13 8.47 2.51
N ARG A 40 8.86 9.18 3.62
CA ARG A 40 9.35 10.55 3.81
C ARG A 40 10.88 10.63 3.97
N GLU A 41 11.53 9.51 4.24
CA GLU A 41 12.98 9.42 4.46
C GLU A 41 13.60 8.27 3.65
N GLY A 42 14.71 8.55 2.97
CA GLY A 42 15.55 7.57 2.26
C GLY A 42 14.87 6.87 1.08
N PRO A 43 15.57 5.95 0.37
CA PRO A 43 15.09 5.33 -0.86
C PRO A 43 14.11 4.18 -0.60
N PHE A 44 13.18 4.37 0.36
CA PHE A 44 12.27 3.34 0.82
C PHE A 44 10.84 3.61 0.38
N TYR A 45 10.09 2.52 0.26
CA TYR A 45 8.66 2.53 0.00
C TYR A 45 7.94 1.69 1.06
N TRP A 46 6.73 2.11 1.38
CA TRP A 46 5.79 1.29 2.13
C TRP A 46 4.86 0.56 1.16
N LEU A 47 4.76 -0.76 1.33
CA LEU A 47 3.71 -1.55 0.72
C LEU A 47 2.57 -1.67 1.74
N GLN A 48 1.52 -0.88 1.54
CA GLN A 48 0.41 -0.77 2.48
C GLN A 48 -0.79 -1.55 1.95
N ALA A 49 -1.28 -2.52 2.73
CA ALA A 49 -2.57 -3.15 2.46
C ALA A 49 -3.70 -2.12 2.62
N GLU A 50 -4.72 -2.20 1.77
CA GLU A 50 -5.95 -1.39 1.91
C GLU A 50 -6.69 -1.67 3.23
#